data_AF-R0HP44-F1
#
_entry.id   AF-R0HP44-F1
#
_cell.length_a   1.000
_cell.length_b   1.000
_cell.length_c   1.000
_cell.angle_alpha   90.00
_cell.angle_beta   90.00
_cell.angle_gamma   90.00
#
_symmetry.space_group_name_H-M   'P 1'
#
loop_
_entity.id
_entity.type
_entity.pdbx_description
1 polymer ?
#
loop_
_entity_poly.entity_id
_entity_poly.type
_entity_poly.pdbx_seq_one_letter_code
_entity_poly.pdbx_strand_id
1 'polypeptide(L)'
;MVVREHDPRGRDVEVFRRHHYNSETVGPTVKGTVGAELVEGLIIREEEEDYKIVKTRFSAFFGTNLHSFLQTSGVNKLVIAGVQTPNCIRQTVFDAVELDYPNVTVITDATAAATPEIHTANILDMKNIGVKTPTLHEWSEDDFA
;
A
#
# COMPACT_ATOMS: atom_id res chain seq x y z
N MET A 1 8.48 4.61 0.56
CA MET A 1 7.43 4.13 1.49
C MET A 1 6.13 4.91 1.36
N VAL A 2 4.98 4.23 1.48
CA VAL A 2 3.65 4.85 1.35
C VAL A 2 2.91 4.77 2.67
N VAL A 3 2.44 5.91 3.19
CA VAL A 3 1.68 5.99 4.44
C VAL A 3 0.29 6.55 4.22
N ARG A 4 -0.63 6.21 5.11
CA ARG A 4 -1.97 6.79 5.14
C ARG A 4 -2.04 7.78 6.30
N GLU A 5 -2.33 9.04 5.98
CA GLU A 5 -2.53 10.09 6.99
C GLU A 5 -3.77 10.88 6.62
N HIS A 6 -4.69 11.03 7.57
CA HIS A 6 -5.95 11.73 7.38
C HIS A 6 -6.00 13.03 8.17
N ASP A 7 -6.72 14.01 7.62
CA ASP A 7 -7.18 15.19 8.32
C ASP A 7 -7.95 14.79 9.59
N PRO A 8 -7.70 15.41 10.75
CA PRO A 8 -8.37 15.07 12.01
C PRO A 8 -9.90 15.15 11.96
N ARG A 9 -10.45 15.94 11.03
CA ARG A 9 -11.91 16.09 10.85
C ARG A 9 -12.48 15.09 9.83
N GLY A 10 -11.68 14.15 9.31
CA GLY A 10 -12.10 13.14 8.35
C GLY A 10 -12.62 13.72 7.02
N ARG A 11 -12.25 14.96 6.66
CA ARG A 11 -12.75 15.58 5.41
C ARG A 11 -12.24 14.86 4.18
N ASP A 12 -11.04 14.30 4.30
CA ASP A 12 -10.34 13.58 3.26
C ASP A 12 -10.51 12.06 3.36
N VAL A 13 -11.39 11.51 4.21
CA VAL A 13 -11.62 10.06 4.26
C VAL A 13 -12.72 9.64 3.30
N GLU A 14 -12.83 8.34 3.00
CA GLU A 14 -13.95 7.82 2.23
C GLU A 14 -15.28 8.15 2.92
N VAL A 15 -16.31 8.51 2.14
CA VAL A 15 -17.62 8.95 2.67
C VAL A 15 -18.18 7.99 3.71
N PHE A 16 -18.09 6.68 3.44
CA PHE A 16 -18.59 5.64 4.35
C PHE A 16 -17.74 5.44 5.60
N ARG A 17 -16.53 6.02 5.70
CA ARG A 17 -15.67 5.98 6.90
C ARG A 17 -15.69 7.26 7.73
N ARG A 18 -16.35 8.32 7.26
CA ARG A 18 -16.41 9.62 7.96
C ARG A 18 -16.94 9.52 9.39
N HIS A 19 -17.84 8.57 9.64
CA HIS A 19 -18.43 8.35 10.97
C HIS A 19 -17.40 7.95 12.04
N HIS A 20 -16.23 7.45 11.66
CA HIS A 20 -15.12 7.17 12.59
C HIS A 20 -14.36 8.43 13.05
N TYR A 21 -14.60 9.59 12.42
CA TYR A 21 -13.89 10.84 12.67
C TYR A 21 -14.89 11.86 13.20
N ASN A 22 -15.09 11.83 14.51
CA ASN A 22 -16.03 12.68 15.23
C ASN A 22 -15.33 13.35 16.43
N SER A 23 -16.04 14.17 17.19
CA SER A 23 -15.46 14.89 18.34
C SER A 23 -15.13 13.99 19.54
N GLU A 24 -15.63 12.77 19.57
CA GLU A 24 -15.52 11.85 20.71
C GLU A 24 -14.41 10.81 20.52
N THR A 25 -14.11 10.41 19.28
CA THR A 25 -13.09 9.40 18.98
C THR A 25 -12.09 9.87 17.93
N VAL A 26 -10.82 9.55 18.16
CA VAL A 26 -9.77 9.72 17.15
C VAL A 26 -9.95 8.65 16.08
N GLY A 27 -10.14 9.07 14.84
CA GLY A 27 -10.26 8.15 13.71
C GLY A 27 -8.95 7.39 13.42
N PRO A 28 -9.00 6.33 12.62
CA PRO A 28 -7.80 5.57 12.26
C PRO A 28 -6.84 6.44 11.43
N THR A 29 -5.52 6.25 11.56
CA THR A 29 -4.52 6.91 10.68
C THR A 29 -4.65 8.44 10.62
N VAL A 30 -5.02 9.10 11.72
CA VAL A 30 -5.07 10.57 11.81
C VAL A 30 -3.67 11.13 11.92
N LYS A 31 -3.35 12.16 11.13
CA LYS A 31 -2.03 12.79 11.12
C LYS A 31 -1.61 13.24 12.53
N GLY A 32 -0.39 12.88 12.92
CA GLY A 32 0.19 13.23 14.23
C GLY A 32 -0.32 12.38 15.40
N THR A 33 -1.02 11.28 15.13
CA THR A 33 -1.45 10.30 16.14
C THR A 33 -0.70 9.00 15.97
N VAL A 34 -0.61 8.20 17.05
CA VAL A 34 0.02 6.88 17.03
C VAL A 34 -0.53 5.96 15.93
N GLY A 35 -1.81 6.11 15.57
CA GLY A 35 -2.44 5.33 14.50
C GLY A 35 -1.93 5.64 13.10
N ALA A 36 -1.19 6.75 12.92
CA ALA A 36 -0.53 7.12 11.67
C ALA A 36 1.00 6.92 11.70
N GLU A 37 1.54 6.45 12.83
CA GLU A 37 2.96 6.13 12.96
C GLU A 37 3.27 4.78 12.32
N LEU A 38 4.54 4.57 12.00
CA LEU A 38 5.03 3.30 11.48
C LEU A 38 5.12 2.27 12.59
N VAL A 39 4.95 1.01 12.24
CA VAL A 39 5.22 -0.09 13.17
C VAL A 39 6.70 -0.11 13.56
N GLU A 40 6.99 -0.56 14.78
CA GLU A 40 8.36 -0.69 15.27
C GLU A 40 9.21 -1.51 14.27
N GLY A 41 10.43 -1.02 14.00
CA GLY A 41 11.35 -1.64 13.05
C GLY A 41 11.14 -1.24 11.58
N LEU A 42 10.01 -0.61 11.21
CA LEU A 42 9.81 -0.06 9.87
C LEU A 42 10.23 1.43 9.84
N ILE A 43 11.42 1.70 9.30
CA ILE A 43 12.05 3.02 9.31
C ILE A 43 12.21 3.52 7.87
N ILE A 44 11.99 4.82 7.66
CA ILE A 44 12.34 5.52 6.41
C ILE A 44 13.80 5.94 6.54
N ARG A 45 14.67 5.43 5.70
CA ARG A 45 16.08 5.80 5.64
C ARG A 45 16.25 6.87 4.58
N GLU A 46 16.01 8.13 4.95
CA GLU A 46 16.09 9.26 4.02
C GLU A 46 17.49 9.39 3.40
N GLU A 47 18.53 9.02 4.16
CA GLU A 47 19.92 8.93 3.71
C GLU A 47 20.16 7.86 2.64
N GLU A 48 19.27 6.88 2.51
CA GLU A 48 19.28 5.83 1.48
C GLU A 48 18.23 6.06 0.38
N GLU A 49 17.82 7.32 0.18
CA GLU A 49 16.85 7.73 -0.86
C GLU A 49 15.42 7.20 -0.65
N ASP A 50 15.06 6.73 0.56
CA ASP A 50 13.69 6.33 0.84
C ASP A 50 12.73 7.53 0.73
N TYR A 51 11.83 7.46 -0.25
CA TYR A 51 10.85 8.52 -0.49
C TYR A 51 9.51 8.25 0.22
N LYS A 52 9.02 9.21 1.03
CA LYS A 52 7.71 9.12 1.70
C LYS A 52 6.58 9.68 0.83
N ILE A 53 5.59 8.85 0.53
CA ILE A 53 4.32 9.26 -0.09
C ILE A 53 3.22 9.20 0.96
N VAL A 54 2.46 10.29 1.10
CA VAL A 54 1.23 10.31 1.92
C VAL A 54 0.02 10.16 1.01
N LYS A 55 -0.88 9.23 1.33
CA LYS A 55 -2.14 9.01 0.62
C LYS A 55 -3.33 9.08 1.57
N THR A 56 -4.49 9.45 1.02
CA THR A 56 -5.77 9.44 1.74
C THR A 56 -6.76 8.43 1.16
N ARG A 57 -6.42 7.77 0.05
CA ARG A 57 -7.26 6.76 -0.63
C ARG A 57 -6.62 5.38 -0.54
N PHE A 58 -7.30 4.37 -1.11
CA PHE A 58 -6.79 3.00 -1.11
C PHE A 58 -5.55 2.86 -1.99
N SER A 59 -5.65 3.26 -3.25
CA SER A 59 -4.50 3.29 -4.16
C SER A 59 -3.40 4.21 -3.65
N ALA A 60 -2.16 3.77 -3.77
CA ALA A 60 -0.99 4.63 -3.59
C ALA A 60 -0.81 5.65 -4.72
N PHE A 61 -1.43 5.43 -5.89
CA PHE A 61 -1.37 6.33 -7.04
C PHE A 61 -2.47 7.39 -7.01
N PHE A 62 -3.67 7.04 -6.56
CA PHE A 62 -4.82 7.94 -6.61
C PHE A 62 -4.59 9.19 -5.76
N GLY A 63 -4.54 10.36 -6.42
CA GLY A 63 -4.38 11.64 -5.75
C GLY A 63 -2.98 11.87 -5.16
N THR A 64 -1.96 11.14 -5.62
CA THR A 64 -0.56 11.33 -5.23
C THR A 64 0.32 11.57 -6.47
N ASN A 65 1.59 11.91 -6.26
CA ASN A 65 2.59 12.04 -7.31
C ASN A 65 3.39 10.74 -7.56
N LEU A 66 2.96 9.60 -7.00
CA LEU A 66 3.74 8.35 -7.03
C LEU A 66 4.05 7.88 -8.46
N HIS A 67 3.09 7.93 -9.38
CA HIS A 67 3.32 7.50 -10.76
C HIS A 67 4.38 8.37 -11.45
N SER A 68 4.25 9.69 -11.39
CA SER A 68 5.22 10.62 -11.97
C SER A 68 6.62 10.45 -11.37
N PHE A 69 6.70 10.22 -10.06
CA PHE A 69 7.95 9.94 -9.37
C PHE A 69 8.61 8.67 -9.91
N LEU A 70 7.89 7.53 -9.91
CA LEU A 70 8.43 6.26 -10.37
C LEU A 70 8.88 6.29 -11.84
N GLN A 71 8.11 6.96 -12.71
CA GLN A 71 8.46 7.14 -14.12
C GLN A 71 9.75 7.97 -14.28
N THR A 72 9.86 9.08 -13.56
CA THR A 72 11.05 9.95 -13.62
C THR A 72 12.29 9.23 -13.07
N SER A 73 12.11 8.35 -12.08
CA SER A 73 13.18 7.52 -11.52
C SER A 73 13.49 6.27 -12.35
N GLY A 74 12.81 6.04 -13.47
CA GLY A 74 13.04 4.87 -14.34
C GLY A 74 12.65 3.54 -13.70
N VAL A 75 11.77 3.55 -12.69
CA VAL A 75 11.36 2.34 -11.98
C VAL A 75 10.36 1.54 -12.82
N ASN A 76 10.71 0.29 -13.12
CA ASN A 76 9.92 -0.63 -13.93
C ASN A 76 9.54 -1.93 -13.18
N LYS A 77 10.05 -2.13 -11.97
CA LYS A 77 9.72 -3.24 -11.06
C LYS A 77 9.09 -2.68 -9.79
N LEU A 78 7.90 -3.18 -9.44
CA LEU A 78 7.20 -2.84 -8.22
C LEU A 78 7.06 -4.09 -7.35
N VAL A 79 7.65 -4.04 -6.15
CA VAL A 79 7.44 -5.03 -5.10
C VAL A 79 6.54 -4.40 -4.04
N ILE A 80 5.38 -5.01 -3.79
CA ILE A 80 4.30 -4.45 -2.98
C ILE A 80 4.08 -5.34 -1.76
N ALA A 81 4.14 -4.72 -0.58
CA ALA A 81 3.90 -5.34 0.72
C ALA A 81 3.15 -4.35 1.64
N GLY A 82 2.62 -4.85 2.77
CA GLY A 82 1.93 -4.05 3.78
C GLY A 82 0.45 -4.39 3.95
N VAL A 83 -0.32 -3.47 4.52
CA VAL A 83 -1.72 -3.73 4.91
C VAL A 83 -2.72 -2.65 4.48
N GLN A 84 -3.96 -2.99 4.14
CA GLN A 84 -4.54 -4.34 4.08
C GLN A 84 -4.73 -4.84 2.64
N THR A 85 -4.63 -6.16 2.47
CA THR A 85 -4.70 -6.90 1.20
C THR A 85 -5.90 -6.49 0.33
N PRO A 86 -7.16 -6.55 0.81
CA PRO A 86 -8.33 -6.28 -0.04
C PRO A 86 -8.53 -4.80 -0.37
N ASN A 87 -7.77 -3.88 0.24
CA ASN A 87 -7.93 -2.45 0.04
C ASN A 87 -6.67 -1.85 -0.56
N CYS A 88 -5.74 -1.41 0.29
CA CYS A 88 -4.59 -0.61 -0.13
C CYS A 88 -3.68 -1.38 -1.08
N ILE A 89 -3.43 -2.66 -0.79
CA ILE A 89 -2.56 -3.50 -1.60
C ILE A 89 -3.23 -3.78 -2.95
N ARG A 90 -4.43 -4.38 -2.93
CA ARG A 90 -5.16 -4.70 -4.16
C ARG A 90 -5.36 -3.48 -5.06
N GLN A 91 -5.83 -2.37 -4.52
CA GLN A 91 -6.07 -1.19 -5.35
C GLN A 91 -4.77 -0.67 -5.97
N THR A 92 -3.66 -0.64 -5.21
CA THR A 92 -2.37 -0.21 -5.75
C THR A 92 -1.86 -1.16 -6.84
N VAL A 93 -2.09 -2.46 -6.69
CA VAL A 93 -1.71 -3.48 -7.69
C VAL A 93 -2.50 -3.32 -8.97
N PHE A 94 -3.83 -3.16 -8.89
CA PHE A 94 -4.67 -2.97 -10.07
C PHE A 94 -4.32 -1.67 -10.79
N ASP A 95 -4.16 -0.56 -10.07
CA ASP A 95 -3.71 0.70 -10.67
C ASP A 95 -2.30 0.56 -11.29
N ALA A 96 -1.38 -0.21 -10.70
CA ALA A 96 -0.07 -0.46 -11.29
C ALA A 96 -0.16 -1.24 -12.61
N VAL A 97 -1.07 -2.22 -12.70
CA VAL A 97 -1.31 -2.95 -13.95
C VAL A 97 -1.94 -2.03 -14.99
N GLU A 98 -2.92 -1.21 -14.62
CA GLU A 98 -3.57 -0.23 -15.52
C GLU A 98 -2.63 0.88 -15.99
N LEU A 99 -1.57 1.18 -15.24
CA LEU A 99 -0.52 2.14 -15.58
C LEU A 99 0.67 1.50 -16.34
N ASP A 100 0.50 0.27 -16.83
CA ASP A 100 1.49 -0.46 -17.64
C ASP A 100 2.85 -0.68 -16.95
N TYR A 101 2.87 -0.85 -15.62
CA TYR A 101 4.11 -1.29 -14.96
C TYR A 101 4.42 -2.73 -15.37
N PRO A 102 5.58 -3.01 -16.00
CA PRO A 102 5.83 -4.29 -16.64
C PRO A 102 6.08 -5.43 -15.65
N ASN A 103 6.50 -5.12 -14.42
CA ASN A 103 6.76 -6.12 -13.38
C ASN A 103 6.12 -5.67 -12.07
N VAL A 104 5.01 -6.32 -11.69
CA VAL A 104 4.34 -6.10 -10.41
C VAL A 104 4.38 -7.41 -9.62
N THR A 105 4.88 -7.32 -8.39
CA THR A 105 5.03 -8.44 -7.46
C THR A 105 4.38 -8.06 -6.13
N VAL A 106 3.60 -8.98 -5.55
CA VAL A 106 3.02 -8.85 -4.21
C VAL A 106 3.63 -9.93 -3.32
N ILE A 107 4.27 -9.51 -2.23
CA ILE A 107 4.83 -10.45 -1.24
C ILE A 107 3.70 -10.91 -0.33
N THR A 108 3.26 -12.16 -0.52
CA THR A 108 2.01 -12.67 0.05
C THR A 108 2.03 -12.71 1.58
N ASP A 109 3.09 -13.26 2.16
CA ASP A 109 3.33 -13.36 3.61
C ASP A 109 3.77 -12.05 4.27
N ALA A 110 4.08 -11.01 3.48
CA ALA A 110 4.27 -9.63 3.94
C ALA A 110 3.02 -8.74 3.73
N THR A 111 1.86 -9.35 3.49
CA THR A 111 0.57 -8.67 3.43
C THR A 111 -0.45 -9.36 4.32
N ALA A 112 -1.47 -8.63 4.79
CA ALA A 112 -2.50 -9.20 5.67
C ALA A 112 -3.89 -8.64 5.39
N ALA A 113 -4.92 -9.38 5.80
CA ALA A 113 -6.32 -8.97 5.76
C ALA A 113 -7.00 -9.32 7.09
N ALA A 114 -8.26 -8.90 7.24
CA ALA A 114 -9.05 -9.19 8.44
C ALA A 114 -9.27 -10.70 8.67
N THR A 115 -9.35 -11.50 7.60
CA THR A 115 -9.43 -12.96 7.69
C THR A 115 -8.56 -13.64 6.62
N PRO A 116 -8.10 -14.88 6.87
CA PRO A 116 -7.32 -15.65 5.89
C PRO A 116 -8.05 -15.89 4.56
N GLU A 117 -9.37 -16.06 4.60
CA GLU A 117 -10.19 -16.32 3.40
C GLU A 117 -10.21 -15.09 2.49
N ILE A 118 -10.42 -13.90 3.08
CA ILE A 118 -10.35 -12.62 2.34
C ILE A 118 -8.96 -12.43 1.76
N HIS A 119 -7.91 -12.67 2.55
CA HIS A 119 -6.54 -12.55 2.08
C HIS A 119 -6.28 -13.44 0.86
N THR A 120 -6.58 -14.74 0.98
CA THR A 120 -6.34 -15.75 -0.06
C THR A 120 -7.11 -15.43 -1.35
N ALA A 121 -8.38 -15.05 -1.24
CA ALA A 121 -9.20 -14.69 -2.39
C ALA A 121 -8.62 -13.49 -3.16
N ASN A 122 -8.12 -12.47 -2.44
CA ASN A 122 -7.54 -11.29 -3.06
C ASN A 122 -6.17 -11.56 -3.70
N ILE A 123 -5.33 -12.40 -3.07
CA ILE A 123 -4.08 -12.86 -3.68
C ILE A 123 -4.36 -13.63 -4.97
N LEU A 124 -5.35 -14.54 -4.96
CA LEU A 124 -5.73 -15.32 -6.15
C LEU A 124 -6.21 -14.41 -7.29
N ASP A 125 -7.03 -13.40 -7.00
CA ASP A 125 -7.48 -12.44 -8.01
C ASP A 125 -6.31 -11.67 -8.63
N MET A 126 -5.35 -11.20 -7.82
CA MET A 126 -4.15 -10.52 -8.33
C MET A 126 -3.29 -11.46 -9.18
N LYS A 127 -3.11 -12.71 -8.75
CA LYS A 127 -2.40 -13.73 -9.53
C LYS A 127 -3.06 -13.98 -10.89
N ASN A 128 -4.38 -14.03 -10.94
CA ASN A 128 -5.14 -14.29 -12.18
C ASN A 128 -5.05 -13.17 -13.22
N ILE A 129 -4.70 -11.94 -12.82
CA ILE A 129 -4.42 -10.84 -13.74
C ILE A 129 -2.94 -10.72 -14.13
N GLY A 130 -2.11 -11.70 -13.76
CA GLY A 130 -0.70 -11.79 -14.18
C GLY A 130 0.31 -11.23 -13.17
N VAL A 131 -0.11 -10.84 -11.97
CA VAL A 131 0.78 -10.31 -10.93
C VAL A 131 1.52 -11.47 -10.24
N LYS A 132 2.84 -11.31 -10.05
CA LYS A 132 3.64 -12.29 -9.30
C LYS A 132 3.25 -12.23 -7.81
N THR A 133 3.03 -13.38 -7.19
CA THR A 133 2.56 -13.49 -5.80
C THR A 133 3.40 -14.47 -4.96
N PRO A 134 4.74 -14.28 -4.88
CA PRO A 134 5.60 -15.14 -4.08
C PRO A 134 5.45 -14.85 -2.58
N THR A 135 5.93 -15.77 -1.76
CA THR A 135 6.34 -15.49 -0.37
C THR A 135 7.66 -14.72 -0.36
N LEU A 136 8.03 -14.13 0.79
CA LEU A 136 9.29 -13.43 0.94
C LEU A 136 10.49 -14.34 0.68
N HIS A 137 10.39 -15.59 1.15
CA HIS A 137 11.42 -16.61 0.92
C HIS A 137 11.61 -16.88 -0.57
N GLU A 138 10.54 -17.25 -1.27
CA GLU A 138 10.57 -17.51 -2.71
C GLU A 138 11.08 -16.31 -3.50
N TRP A 139 10.70 -15.09 -3.11
CA TRP A 139 11.20 -13.87 -3.76
C TRP A 139 12.69 -13.65 -3.53
N SER A 140 13.20 -13.97 -2.33
CA SER A 140 14.63 -13.81 -2.00
C SER A 140 15.55 -14.82 -2.69
N GLU A 141 15.00 -15.97 -3.09
CA GLU A 141 15.72 -17.02 -3.83
C GLU A 141 15.63 -16.84 -5.35
N ASP A 142 14.68 -16.04 -5.83
CA ASP A 142 14.55 -15.74 -7.26
C ASP A 142 15.71 -14.81 -7.66
N ASP A 143 16.62 -15.29 -8.52
CA ASP A 143 17.82 -14.61 -9.03
C ASP A 143 17.53 -13.27 -9.78
N PHE A 144 16.27 -12.84 -9.79
CA PHE A 144 15.75 -11.68 -10.51
C PHE A 144 15.09 -10.61 -9.62
N ALA A 145 15.29 -10.66 -8.29
CA ALA A 145 15.05 -9.50 -7.42
C ALA A 145 15.68 -8.23 -8.03
#